data_AF-A0A1M4ZMA7-F1
#
_entry.id   AF-A0A1M4ZMA7-F1
#
_cell.length_a   1.000
_cell.length_b   1.000
_cell.length_c   1.000
_cell.angle_alpha   90.00
_cell.angle_beta   90.00
_cell.angle_gamma   90.00
#
_symmetry.space_group_name_H-M   'P 1'
#
loop_
_entity.id
_entity.type
_entity.pdbx_description
1 polymer ?
#
loop_
_entity_poly.entity_id
_entity_poly.type
_entity_poly.pdbx_seq_one_letter_code
_entity_poly.pdbx_strand_id
1 'polypeptide(L)'
;MDWNEQDKAEEWRKAWADITNKYLEENRIQEKVDHRSYQRQGIEQIPTIHMGVSASQMEKKGIATDRGNINRELRHQNKILREIVRRIKALLNWIRGIGKEEKSENENIKSTLPPKENLIRKNPDNNNSDVEKYIESYQLLKEKNITSLSELKESIVTLRDKKYKTTRAIKDTEKKTSDKTELIDQAEKYLKHKDTYKAYTKLKKNKQDNFYNEHTAEIILECNEISERTFRRKQDLKYIQMEIGSNNPEERKRKSVFKNCRYTRRS
;
A
#
# COMPACT_ATOMS: atom_id res chain seq x y z
N MET A 1 -41.27 -13.04 8.96
CA MET A 1 -40.44 -13.07 7.73
C MET A 1 -39.20 -12.27 8.06
N ASP A 2 -38.13 -12.96 8.43
CA ASP A 2 -36.97 -12.37 9.13
C ASP A 2 -35.66 -12.54 8.32
N TRP A 3 -35.77 -12.48 7.00
CA TRP A 3 -34.66 -12.79 6.09
C TRP A 3 -33.70 -11.61 5.86
N ASN A 4 -34.08 -10.42 6.31
CA ASN A 4 -33.31 -9.19 6.14
C ASN A 4 -32.56 -8.76 7.41
N GLU A 5 -32.67 -9.49 8.51
CA GLU A 5 -31.88 -9.21 9.71
C GLU A 5 -30.40 -9.50 9.46
N GLN A 6 -29.56 -8.53 9.78
CA GLN A 6 -28.13 -8.58 9.49
C GLN A 6 -27.40 -9.70 10.27
N ASP A 7 -27.92 -10.05 11.45
CA ASP A 7 -27.36 -11.10 12.31
C ASP A 7 -27.55 -12.49 11.71
N LYS A 8 -28.63 -12.70 10.94
CA LYS A 8 -28.89 -13.96 10.23
C LYS A 8 -27.83 -14.27 9.17
N ALA A 9 -27.25 -13.23 8.56
CA ALA A 9 -26.18 -13.41 7.59
C ALA A 9 -24.92 -14.04 8.20
N GLU A 10 -24.62 -13.75 9.48
CA GLU A 10 -23.48 -14.37 10.18
C GLU A 10 -23.78 -15.83 10.52
N GLU A 11 -24.99 -16.13 11.01
CA GLU A 11 -25.45 -17.51 11.24
C GLU A 11 -25.36 -18.37 9.98
N TRP A 12 -25.80 -17.85 8.83
CA TRP A 12 -25.75 -18.58 7.56
C TRP A 12 -24.33 -18.79 7.06
N ARG A 13 -23.45 -17.78 7.16
CA ARG A 13 -22.04 -17.93 6.77
C ARG A 13 -21.33 -18.96 7.65
N LYS A 14 -21.65 -18.99 8.95
CA LYS A 14 -21.13 -20.01 9.86
C LYS A 14 -21.62 -21.41 9.47
N ALA A 15 -22.93 -21.59 9.30
CA ALA A 15 -23.50 -22.88 8.91
C ALA A 15 -22.92 -23.39 7.58
N TRP A 16 -22.73 -22.51 6.60
CA TRP A 16 -22.10 -22.85 5.33
C TRP A 16 -20.63 -23.28 5.50
N ALA A 17 -19.85 -22.56 6.31
CA ALA A 17 -18.46 -22.91 6.60
C ALA A 17 -18.35 -24.27 7.32
N ASP A 18 -19.23 -24.53 8.28
CA ASP A 18 -19.27 -25.79 9.05
C ASP A 18 -19.57 -26.99 8.14
N ILE A 19 -20.58 -26.88 7.28
CA ILE A 19 -20.92 -27.93 6.30
C ILE A 19 -19.76 -28.14 5.32
N THR A 20 -19.16 -27.06 4.82
CA THR A 20 -18.04 -27.15 3.87
C THR A 20 -16.84 -27.85 4.51
N ASN A 21 -16.48 -27.49 5.74
CA ASN A 21 -15.38 -28.12 6.46
C ASN A 21 -15.61 -29.61 6.75
N LYS A 22 -16.85 -30.01 7.04
CA LYS A 22 -17.21 -31.43 7.18
C LYS A 22 -16.86 -32.22 5.92
N TYR A 23 -17.26 -31.74 4.74
CA TYR A 23 -16.94 -32.40 3.48
C TYR A 23 -15.45 -32.35 3.15
N LEU A 24 -14.74 -31.27 3.47
CA LEU A 24 -13.28 -31.19 3.29
C LEU A 24 -12.56 -32.26 4.13
N GLU A 25 -12.98 -32.45 5.38
CA GLU A 25 -12.44 -33.47 6.29
C GLU A 25 -12.74 -34.89 5.81
N GLU A 26 -13.96 -35.17 5.36
CA GLU A 26 -14.35 -36.46 4.76
C GLU A 26 -13.48 -36.81 3.53
N ASN A 27 -13.05 -35.80 2.77
CA ASN A 27 -12.17 -35.95 1.61
C ASN A 27 -10.67 -35.84 1.94
N ARG A 28 -10.30 -35.79 3.24
CA ARG A 28 -8.91 -35.68 3.73
C ARG A 28 -8.17 -34.43 3.24
N ILE A 29 -8.89 -33.35 2.99
CA ILE A 29 -8.33 -32.04 2.63
C ILE A 29 -8.03 -31.28 3.93
N GLN A 30 -6.79 -30.78 4.07
CA GLN A 30 -6.34 -30.14 5.31
C GLN A 30 -6.80 -28.69 5.46
N GLU A 31 -7.12 -28.03 4.34
CA GLU A 31 -7.63 -26.67 4.33
C GLU A 31 -8.98 -26.56 5.07
N LYS A 32 -9.15 -25.45 5.79
CA LYS A 32 -10.41 -25.11 6.47
C LYS A 32 -10.88 -23.74 6.02
N VAL A 33 -12.19 -23.62 5.84
CA VAL A 33 -12.88 -22.38 5.54
C VAL A 33 -13.39 -21.78 6.85
N ASP A 34 -13.07 -20.51 7.10
CA ASP A 34 -13.59 -19.76 8.24
C ASP A 34 -14.34 -18.52 7.73
N HIS A 35 -15.54 -18.31 8.26
CA HIS A 35 -16.41 -17.20 7.89
C HIS A 35 -15.96 -15.85 8.46
N ARG A 36 -15.06 -15.87 9.46
CA ARG A 36 -14.55 -14.68 10.13
C ARG A 36 -13.42 -14.06 9.31
N SER A 37 -13.24 -12.75 9.44
CA SER A 37 -12.07 -12.07 8.86
C SER A 37 -10.77 -12.54 9.52
N TYR A 38 -9.64 -12.41 8.84
CA TYR A 38 -8.32 -12.71 9.42
C TYR A 38 -8.06 -11.98 10.74
N GLN A 39 -8.53 -10.74 10.86
CA GLN A 39 -8.46 -9.98 12.11
C GLN A 39 -9.19 -10.68 13.26
N ARG A 40 -10.41 -11.18 13.04
CA ARG A 40 -11.19 -11.90 14.05
C ARG A 40 -10.61 -13.28 14.38
N GLN A 41 -9.80 -13.85 13.48
CA GLN A 41 -9.06 -15.10 13.72
C GLN A 41 -7.71 -14.85 14.42
N GLY A 42 -7.26 -13.60 14.54
CA GLY A 42 -5.91 -13.28 15.03
C GLY A 42 -4.80 -13.67 14.05
N ILE A 43 -5.13 -13.78 12.75
CA ILE A 43 -4.17 -14.12 11.70
C ILE A 43 -3.61 -12.82 11.12
N GLU A 44 -2.30 -12.62 11.28
CA GLU A 44 -1.56 -11.51 10.67
C GLU A 44 -1.24 -11.86 9.21
N GLN A 45 -2.23 -11.66 8.34
CA GLN A 45 -2.10 -11.87 6.91
C GLN A 45 -2.83 -10.78 6.12
N ILE A 46 -2.19 -10.27 5.07
CA ILE A 46 -2.78 -9.31 4.14
C ILE A 46 -3.69 -10.07 3.17
N PRO A 47 -5.00 -9.72 3.08
CA PRO A 47 -5.93 -10.40 2.19
C PRO A 47 -5.61 -10.12 0.71
N THR A 48 -5.84 -11.12 -0.13
CA THR A 48 -5.72 -10.98 -1.59
C THR A 48 -6.95 -10.31 -2.20
N ILE A 49 -6.80 -9.72 -3.37
CA ILE A 49 -7.90 -9.11 -4.11
C ILE A 49 -8.61 -10.16 -4.98
N HIS A 50 -9.94 -10.04 -5.07
CA HIS A 50 -10.73 -10.89 -5.96
C HIS A 50 -10.37 -10.60 -7.43
N MET A 51 -9.98 -11.63 -8.18
CA MET A 51 -9.50 -11.47 -9.55
C MET A 51 -10.63 -11.19 -10.55
N GLY A 52 -11.79 -11.83 -10.36
CA GLY A 52 -12.88 -11.86 -11.35
C GLY A 52 -12.61 -12.86 -12.48
N VAL A 53 -13.67 -13.15 -13.25
CA VAL A 53 -13.67 -14.20 -14.29
C VAL A 53 -12.65 -13.90 -15.38
N SER A 54 -12.66 -12.68 -15.94
CA SER A 54 -11.79 -12.31 -17.07
C SER A 54 -10.30 -12.39 -16.72
N ALA A 55 -9.89 -11.85 -15.56
CA ALA A 55 -8.49 -11.91 -15.14
C ALA A 55 -8.04 -13.35 -14.85
N SER A 56 -8.92 -14.17 -14.27
CA SER A 56 -8.62 -15.59 -14.01
C SER A 56 -8.44 -16.39 -15.30
N GLN A 57 -9.23 -16.10 -16.34
CA GLN A 57 -9.08 -16.74 -17.65
C GLN A 57 -7.79 -16.33 -18.36
N MET A 58 -7.40 -15.05 -18.29
CA MET A 58 -6.14 -14.58 -18.85
C MET A 58 -4.92 -15.24 -18.18
N GLU A 59 -4.92 -15.31 -16.84
CA GLU A 59 -3.84 -15.96 -16.08
C GLU A 59 -3.76 -17.47 -16.37
N LYS A 60 -4.91 -18.15 -16.57
CA LYS A 60 -4.93 -19.55 -17.03
C LYS A 60 -4.28 -19.76 -18.41
N LYS A 61 -4.35 -18.75 -19.28
CA LYS A 61 -3.69 -18.74 -20.59
C LYS A 61 -2.22 -18.28 -20.50
N GLY A 62 -1.69 -18.07 -19.30
CA GLY A 62 -0.31 -17.59 -19.08
C GLY A 62 -0.12 -16.09 -19.29
N ILE A 63 -1.20 -15.33 -19.48
CA ILE A 63 -1.14 -13.87 -19.65
C ILE A 63 -1.23 -13.23 -18.27
N ALA A 64 -0.16 -12.53 -17.88
CA ALA A 64 -0.11 -11.81 -16.62
C ALA A 64 -1.09 -10.63 -16.62
N THR A 65 -1.80 -10.46 -15.51
CA THR A 65 -2.77 -9.39 -15.28
C THR A 65 -2.36 -8.54 -14.10
N ASP A 66 -2.76 -7.27 -14.06
CA ASP A 66 -2.43 -6.37 -12.94
C ASP A 66 -2.96 -6.91 -11.61
N ARG A 67 -4.19 -7.46 -11.61
CA ARG A 67 -4.76 -8.09 -10.42
C ARG A 67 -4.00 -9.34 -9.99
N GLY A 68 -3.52 -10.14 -10.94
CA GLY A 68 -2.66 -11.29 -10.67
C GLY A 68 -1.30 -10.87 -10.10
N ASN A 69 -0.71 -9.81 -10.64
CA ASN A 69 0.55 -9.23 -10.16
C ASN A 69 0.41 -8.73 -8.71
N ILE A 70 -0.66 -8.01 -8.39
CA ILE A 70 -0.96 -7.57 -7.02
C ILE A 70 -1.08 -8.79 -6.09
N ASN A 71 -1.80 -9.84 -6.48
CA ASN A 71 -1.95 -11.03 -5.66
C ASN A 71 -0.64 -11.81 -5.48
N ARG A 72 0.23 -11.85 -6.50
CA ARG A 72 1.58 -12.44 -6.39
C ARG A 72 2.40 -11.69 -5.35
N GLU A 73 2.40 -10.37 -5.41
CA GLU A 73 3.11 -9.51 -4.46
C GLU A 73 2.55 -9.66 -3.04
N LEU A 74 1.24 -9.65 -2.86
CA LEU A 74 0.62 -9.86 -1.56
C LEU A 74 0.96 -11.22 -0.95
N ARG A 75 1.04 -12.28 -1.77
CA ARG A 75 1.52 -13.60 -1.30
C ARG A 75 2.98 -13.56 -0.90
N HIS A 76 3.82 -12.85 -1.64
CA HIS A 76 5.23 -12.66 -1.32
C HIS A 76 5.39 -11.94 0.03
N GLN A 77 4.71 -10.81 0.22
CA GLN A 77 4.71 -10.06 1.48
C GLN A 77 4.23 -10.90 2.65
N ASN A 78 3.17 -11.69 2.48
CA ASN A 78 2.68 -12.62 3.51
C ASN A 78 3.68 -13.75 3.84
N LYS A 79 4.55 -14.14 2.89
CA LYS A 79 5.64 -15.09 3.17
C LYS A 79 6.70 -14.44 4.05
N ILE A 80 7.10 -13.21 3.73
CA ILE A 80 8.07 -12.44 4.52
C ILE A 80 7.53 -12.19 5.93
N LEU A 81 6.26 -11.75 6.06
CA LEU A 81 5.63 -11.48 7.34
C LEU A 81 5.65 -12.71 8.26
N ARG A 82 5.29 -13.88 7.72
CA ARG A 82 5.36 -15.14 8.48
C ARG A 82 6.78 -15.46 8.95
N GLU A 83 7.79 -15.16 8.15
CA GLU A 83 9.19 -15.41 8.52
C GLU A 83 9.67 -14.45 9.61
N ILE A 84 9.30 -13.17 9.51
CA ILE A 84 9.58 -12.17 10.55
C ILE A 84 8.96 -12.61 11.88
N VAL A 85 7.69 -13.00 11.89
CA VAL A 85 6.98 -13.48 13.10
C VAL A 85 7.68 -14.70 13.70
N ARG A 86 8.11 -15.66 12.87
CA ARG A 86 8.89 -16.81 13.33
C ARG A 86 10.22 -16.40 13.96
N ARG A 87 10.93 -15.45 13.35
CA ARG A 87 12.23 -14.98 13.85
C ARG A 87 12.10 -14.25 15.18
N ILE A 88 11.09 -13.39 15.31
CA ILE A 88 10.74 -12.72 16.56
C ILE A 88 10.42 -13.77 17.63
N LYS A 89 9.59 -14.76 17.32
CA LYS A 89 9.27 -15.85 18.27
C LYS A 89 10.50 -16.63 18.71
N ALA A 90 11.42 -16.93 17.80
CA ALA A 90 12.68 -17.59 18.12
C ALA A 90 13.57 -16.74 19.04
N LEU A 91 13.70 -15.45 18.75
CA LEU A 91 14.45 -14.49 19.58
C LEU A 91 13.83 -14.33 20.97
N LEU A 92 12.50 -14.22 21.08
CA LEU A 92 11.80 -14.15 22.36
C LEU A 92 12.02 -15.42 23.19
N ASN A 93 12.02 -16.59 22.54
CA ASN A 93 12.35 -17.85 23.21
C ASN A 93 13.80 -17.90 23.70
N TRP A 94 14.73 -17.40 22.88
CA TRP A 94 16.15 -17.32 23.22
C TRP A 94 16.39 -16.37 24.41
N ILE A 95 15.84 -15.16 24.40
CA ILE A 95 15.91 -14.19 25.52
C ILE A 95 15.34 -14.80 26.81
N ARG A 96 14.21 -15.51 26.71
CA ARG A 96 13.61 -16.21 27.85
C ARG A 96 14.46 -17.37 28.37
N GLY A 97 15.30 -17.96 27.52
CA GLY A 97 16.28 -18.99 27.90
C GLY A 97 17.43 -18.42 28.71
N ILE A 98 17.99 -17.27 28.29
CA ILE A 98 19.12 -16.60 28.96
C ILE A 98 18.78 -16.29 30.43
N GLY A 99 17.58 -15.77 30.71
CA GLY A 99 17.16 -15.45 32.08
C GLY A 99 16.92 -16.67 33.00
N LYS A 100 17.02 -17.90 32.49
CA LYS A 100 16.98 -19.13 33.31
C LYS A 100 18.37 -19.60 33.72
N GLU A 101 19.39 -19.38 32.90
CA GLU A 101 20.79 -19.68 33.23
C GLU A 101 21.34 -18.67 34.26
N GLU A 102 20.94 -17.40 34.19
CA GLU A 102 21.31 -16.38 35.18
C GLU A 102 20.75 -16.65 36.59
N LYS A 103 19.66 -17.43 36.74
CA LYS A 103 19.12 -17.80 38.07
C LYS A 103 19.90 -18.93 38.75
N SER A 104 20.52 -19.82 37.99
CA SER A 104 21.44 -20.83 38.56
C SER A 104 22.85 -20.28 38.83
N GLU A 105 23.24 -19.21 38.11
CA GLU A 105 24.56 -18.58 38.28
C GLU A 105 24.58 -17.49 39.37
N ASN A 106 23.48 -16.74 39.58
CA ASN A 106 23.45 -15.70 40.63
C ASN A 106 23.42 -16.23 42.08
N GLU A 107 23.12 -17.51 42.32
CA GLU A 107 23.32 -18.12 43.65
C GLU A 107 24.75 -18.64 43.87
N ASN A 108 25.53 -18.85 42.81
CA ASN A 108 26.89 -19.40 42.89
C ASN A 108 28.02 -18.36 42.67
N ILE A 109 27.71 -17.13 42.27
CA ILE A 109 28.70 -16.06 42.09
C ILE A 109 28.59 -15.06 43.27
N LYS A 110 28.78 -15.55 44.50
CA LYS A 110 29.02 -14.69 45.68
C LYS A 110 30.43 -14.80 46.24
N SER A 111 31.34 -15.48 45.54
CA SER A 111 32.75 -15.52 45.91
C SER A 111 33.64 -15.40 44.68
N THR A 112 34.51 -14.38 44.72
CA THR A 112 35.71 -14.18 43.89
C THR A 112 35.54 -13.25 42.69
N LEU A 113 35.68 -11.95 42.94
CA LEU A 113 36.19 -10.96 41.97
C LEU A 113 37.71 -11.15 41.83
N PRO A 114 38.27 -11.15 40.60
CA PRO A 114 39.63 -10.68 40.38
C PRO A 114 39.66 -9.38 39.53
N PRO A 115 40.74 -8.58 39.63
CA PRO A 115 40.81 -7.22 39.07
C PRO A 115 40.95 -7.15 37.55
N LYS A 116 40.50 -6.03 36.99
CA LYS A 116 40.71 -5.60 35.59
C LYS A 116 42.19 -5.73 35.18
N GLU A 117 42.46 -6.43 34.08
CA GLU A 117 43.27 -5.91 32.95
C GLU A 117 43.38 -6.93 31.82
N ASN A 118 43.49 -6.39 30.59
CA ASN A 118 43.91 -7.03 29.34
C ASN A 118 42.91 -7.87 28.53
N LEU A 119 42.23 -7.19 27.60
CA LEU A 119 41.95 -7.70 26.25
C LEU A 119 42.01 -6.54 25.22
N ILE A 120 43.10 -5.77 25.25
CA ILE A 120 43.56 -5.03 24.06
C ILE A 120 44.41 -6.01 23.28
N ARG A 121 43.85 -6.57 22.20
CA ARG A 121 44.53 -7.04 20.99
C ARG A 121 43.49 -7.72 20.10
N LYS A 122 42.96 -6.97 19.12
CA LYS A 122 42.63 -7.47 17.76
C LYS A 122 42.36 -6.28 16.82
N ASN A 123 43.28 -6.16 15.84
CA ASN A 123 43.25 -5.43 14.55
C ASN A 123 43.51 -3.90 14.53
N PRO A 124 44.62 -3.43 13.90
CA PRO A 124 44.91 -2.00 13.74
C PRO A 124 44.35 -1.36 12.45
N ASP A 125 43.84 -2.13 11.48
CA ASP A 125 43.57 -1.57 10.13
C ASP A 125 42.17 -0.96 9.92
N ASN A 126 41.31 -0.89 10.95
CA ASN A 126 39.94 -0.36 10.83
C ASN A 126 39.68 0.94 11.63
N ASN A 127 40.64 1.39 12.45
CA ASN A 127 40.42 2.51 13.37
C ASN A 127 40.49 3.89 12.70
N ASN A 128 41.01 3.99 11.47
CA ASN A 128 41.14 5.29 10.79
C ASN A 128 39.77 5.82 10.30
N SER A 129 38.89 4.95 9.79
CA SER A 129 37.55 5.39 9.32
C SER A 129 36.65 5.86 10.47
N ASP A 130 36.84 5.32 11.67
CA ASP A 130 36.02 5.68 12.83
C ASP A 130 36.48 7.01 13.44
N VAL A 131 37.77 7.34 13.34
CA VAL A 131 38.31 8.64 13.73
C VAL A 131 37.91 9.72 12.72
N GLU A 132 37.95 9.44 11.41
CA GLU A 132 37.45 10.34 10.36
C GLU A 132 35.97 10.68 10.56
N LYS A 133 35.11 9.67 10.81
CA LYS A 133 33.69 9.88 11.14
C LYS A 133 33.51 10.75 12.39
N TYR A 134 34.36 10.59 13.40
CA TYR A 134 34.32 11.39 14.61
C TYR A 134 34.68 12.86 14.34
N ILE A 135 35.71 13.10 13.52
CA ILE A 135 36.14 14.43 13.10
C ILE A 135 35.04 15.13 12.29
N GLU A 136 34.42 14.43 11.33
CA GLU A 136 33.30 14.94 10.54
C GLU A 136 32.09 15.30 11.43
N SER A 137 31.76 14.43 12.40
CA SER A 137 30.68 14.70 13.34
C SER A 137 30.94 15.93 14.21
N TYR A 138 32.18 16.12 14.67
CA TYR A 138 32.57 17.29 15.46
C TYR A 138 32.53 18.59 14.65
N GLN A 139 32.97 18.54 13.40
CA GLN A 139 32.90 19.68 12.47
C GLN A 139 31.45 20.08 12.21
N LEU A 140 30.56 19.11 11.95
CA LEU A 140 29.13 19.35 11.73
C LEU A 140 28.47 19.99 12.97
N LEU A 141 28.77 19.49 14.17
CA LEU A 141 28.24 20.05 15.42
C LEU A 141 28.72 21.49 15.64
N LYS A 142 30.00 21.76 15.33
CA LYS A 142 30.60 23.09 15.40
C LYS A 142 29.96 24.06 14.41
N GLU A 143 29.74 23.65 13.16
CA GLU A 143 29.07 24.45 12.12
C GLU A 143 27.61 24.76 12.48
N LYS A 144 26.93 23.85 13.18
CA LYS A 144 25.56 24.02 13.64
C LYS A 144 25.45 24.74 14.99
N ASN A 145 26.57 25.20 15.57
CA ASN A 145 26.66 25.82 16.90
C ASN A 145 25.97 24.97 17.98
N ILE A 146 26.03 23.65 17.88
CA ILE A 146 25.43 22.74 18.86
C ILE A 146 26.44 22.54 19.98
N THR A 147 26.16 23.15 21.13
CA THR A 147 27.05 23.16 22.29
C THR A 147 26.55 22.28 23.42
N SER A 148 25.28 21.88 23.39
CA SER A 148 24.66 21.02 24.40
C SER A 148 23.97 19.78 23.82
N LEU A 149 23.88 18.73 24.64
CA LEU A 149 23.15 17.51 24.29
C LEU A 149 21.64 17.77 24.07
N SER A 150 21.09 18.80 24.73
CA SER A 150 19.69 19.21 24.55
C SER A 150 19.47 19.80 23.15
N GLU A 151 20.32 20.74 22.74
CA GLU A 151 20.32 21.33 21.40
C GLU A 151 20.48 20.26 20.31
N LEU A 152 21.35 19.27 20.54
CA LEU A 152 21.53 18.16 19.61
C LEU A 152 20.23 17.36 19.46
N LYS A 153 19.57 17.00 20.56
CA LYS A 153 18.31 16.24 20.54
C LYS A 153 17.20 17.02 19.83
N GLU A 154 17.07 18.32 20.08
CA GLU A 154 16.09 19.17 19.39
C GLU A 154 16.39 19.29 17.88
N SER A 155 17.66 19.44 17.51
CA SER A 155 18.08 19.47 16.11
C SER A 155 17.73 18.16 15.38
N ILE A 156 17.92 17.01 16.03
CA ILE A 156 17.59 15.70 15.47
C ILE A 156 16.07 15.56 15.26
N VAL A 157 15.26 16.00 16.22
CA VAL A 157 13.80 15.97 16.11
C VAL A 157 13.33 16.87 14.97
N THR A 158 13.82 18.11 14.90
CA THR A 158 13.45 19.05 13.83
C THR A 158 13.91 18.58 12.45
N LEU A 159 15.08 17.97 12.33
CA LEU A 159 15.56 17.35 11.09
C LEU A 159 14.69 16.16 10.67
N ARG A 160 14.28 15.33 11.63
CA ARG A 160 13.37 14.20 11.37
C ARG A 160 12.01 14.69 10.86
N ASP A 161 11.47 15.75 11.45
CA ASP A 161 10.20 16.35 11.03
C ASP A 161 10.30 16.99 9.65
N LYS A 162 11.39 17.72 9.37
CA LYS A 162 11.67 18.27 8.04
C LYS A 162 11.78 17.16 7.01
N LYS A 163 12.53 16.10 7.29
CA LYS A 163 12.65 14.92 6.42
C LYS A 163 11.27 14.32 6.13
N TYR A 164 10.46 14.10 7.16
CA TYR A 164 9.11 13.55 6.97
C TYR A 164 8.22 14.44 6.10
N LYS A 165 8.22 15.76 6.35
CA LYS A 165 7.47 16.74 5.53
C LYS A 165 7.94 16.73 4.08
N THR A 166 9.24 16.74 3.84
CA THR A 166 9.81 16.72 2.48
C THR A 166 9.48 15.41 1.76
N THR A 167 9.62 14.25 2.40
CA THR A 167 9.26 12.96 1.80
C THR A 167 7.78 12.89 1.44
N ARG A 168 6.89 13.43 2.29
CA ARG A 168 5.46 13.49 1.98
C ARG A 168 5.17 14.42 0.80
N ALA A 169 5.79 15.60 0.77
CA ALA A 169 5.65 16.53 -0.35
C ALA A 169 6.13 15.92 -1.68
N ILE A 170 7.26 15.20 -1.65
CA ILE A 170 7.79 14.47 -2.82
C ILE A 170 6.76 13.44 -3.30
N LYS A 171 6.24 12.61 -2.39
CA LYS A 171 5.24 11.59 -2.74
C LYS A 171 3.97 12.20 -3.33
N ASP A 172 3.52 13.33 -2.80
CA ASP A 172 2.36 14.05 -3.33
C ASP A 172 2.64 14.62 -4.73
N THR A 173 3.87 15.10 -4.99
CA THR A 173 4.28 15.56 -6.32
C THR A 173 4.42 14.41 -7.32
N GLU A 174 5.01 13.28 -6.93
CA GLU A 174 5.12 12.07 -7.75
C GLU A 174 3.74 11.58 -8.19
N LYS A 175 2.79 11.52 -7.25
CA LYS A 175 1.41 11.17 -7.56
C LYS A 175 0.80 12.12 -8.59
N LYS A 176 0.92 13.44 -8.38
CA LYS A 176 0.41 14.44 -9.34
C LYS A 176 1.06 14.32 -10.72
N THR A 177 2.34 13.97 -10.78
CA THR A 177 3.05 13.73 -12.03
C THR A 177 2.49 12.49 -12.73
N SER A 178 2.29 11.39 -12.01
CA SER A 178 1.67 10.16 -12.52
C SER A 178 0.27 10.42 -13.10
N ASP A 179 -0.59 11.10 -12.33
CA ASP A 179 -1.96 11.44 -12.75
C ASP A 179 -1.93 12.30 -14.04
N LYS A 180 -0.97 13.23 -14.15
CA LYS A 180 -0.81 14.06 -15.36
C LYS A 180 -0.27 13.27 -16.55
N THR A 181 0.65 12.35 -16.35
CA THR A 181 1.19 11.51 -17.44
C THR A 181 0.10 10.61 -18.04
N GLU A 182 -0.79 10.06 -17.21
CA GLU A 182 -1.95 9.30 -17.69
C GLU A 182 -2.90 10.18 -18.52
N LEU A 183 -3.16 11.41 -18.08
CA LEU A 183 -3.99 12.36 -18.84
C LEU A 183 -3.36 12.76 -20.17
N ILE A 184 -2.02 12.86 -20.23
CA ILE A 184 -1.30 13.15 -21.47
C ILE A 184 -1.42 11.96 -22.44
N ASP A 185 -1.18 10.73 -21.97
CA ASP A 185 -1.32 9.51 -22.77
C ASP A 185 -2.75 9.37 -23.34
N GLN A 186 -3.78 9.64 -22.51
CA GLN A 186 -5.17 9.70 -22.96
C GLN A 186 -5.40 10.83 -23.99
N ALA A 187 -4.79 11.99 -23.81
CA ALA A 187 -4.93 13.10 -24.76
C ALA A 187 -4.25 12.80 -26.11
N GLU A 188 -3.11 12.11 -26.11
CA GLU A 188 -2.39 11.68 -27.32
C GLU A 188 -3.16 10.62 -28.09
N LYS A 189 -3.70 9.60 -27.38
CA LYS A 189 -4.59 8.59 -27.95
C LYS A 189 -5.82 9.23 -28.61
N TYR A 190 -6.46 10.17 -27.92
CA TYR A 190 -7.56 10.95 -28.49
C TYR A 190 -7.15 11.69 -29.77
N LEU A 191 -6.03 12.43 -29.74
CA LEU A 191 -5.59 13.23 -30.88
C LEU A 191 -5.37 12.37 -32.12
N LYS A 192 -4.88 11.14 -31.93
CA LYS A 192 -4.61 10.18 -33.01
C LYS A 192 -5.88 9.65 -33.69
N HIS A 193 -6.96 9.45 -32.94
CA HIS A 193 -8.18 8.82 -33.46
C HIS A 193 -9.32 9.81 -33.75
N LYS A 194 -9.21 11.06 -33.27
CA LYS A 194 -10.22 12.12 -33.43
C LYS A 194 -10.78 12.28 -34.85
N ASP A 195 -9.91 12.17 -35.85
CA ASP A 195 -10.33 12.37 -37.24
C ASP A 195 -11.01 11.14 -37.83
N THR A 196 -10.72 9.91 -37.36
CA THR A 196 -11.43 8.69 -37.76
C THR A 196 -12.85 8.67 -37.17
N TYR A 197 -13.03 9.10 -35.92
CA TYR A 197 -14.38 9.26 -35.35
C TYR A 197 -15.19 10.39 -35.99
N LYS A 198 -14.56 11.52 -36.34
CA LYS A 198 -15.22 12.57 -37.14
C LYS A 198 -15.64 12.05 -38.52
N ALA A 199 -14.84 11.19 -39.16
CA ALA A 199 -15.20 10.58 -40.43
C ALA A 199 -16.40 9.64 -40.25
N TYR A 200 -16.39 8.79 -39.21
CA TYR A 200 -17.50 7.91 -38.83
C TYR A 200 -18.82 8.67 -38.62
N THR A 201 -18.80 9.76 -37.84
CA THR A 201 -20.01 10.54 -37.53
C THR A 201 -20.60 11.29 -38.72
N LYS A 202 -19.79 11.57 -39.77
CA LYS A 202 -20.24 12.22 -41.01
C LYS A 202 -20.77 11.26 -42.07
N LEU A 203 -20.55 9.95 -41.92
CA LEU A 203 -21.06 8.94 -42.85
C LEU A 203 -22.58 8.78 -42.73
N LYS A 204 -23.22 8.41 -43.84
CA LYS A 204 -24.63 8.01 -43.82
C LYS A 204 -24.78 6.69 -43.06
N LYS A 205 -25.90 6.52 -42.36
CA LYS A 205 -26.19 5.39 -41.45
C LYS A 205 -25.98 4.00 -42.09
N ASN A 206 -26.23 3.87 -43.39
CA ASN A 206 -26.03 2.63 -44.15
C ASN A 206 -24.56 2.28 -44.47
N LYS A 207 -23.61 3.21 -44.28
CA LYS A 207 -22.17 3.01 -44.47
C LYS A 207 -21.39 3.03 -43.15
N GLN A 208 -22.07 3.36 -42.04
CA GLN A 208 -21.47 3.43 -40.72
C GLN A 208 -21.07 2.04 -40.19
N ASP A 209 -21.87 1.00 -40.44
CA ASP A 209 -21.57 -0.35 -39.94
C ASP A 209 -20.28 -0.92 -40.53
N ASN A 210 -20.07 -0.77 -41.85
CA ASN A 210 -18.83 -1.24 -42.49
C ASN A 210 -17.61 -0.47 -41.98
N PHE A 211 -17.70 0.87 -41.88
CA PHE A 211 -16.63 1.70 -41.36
C PHE A 211 -16.35 1.44 -39.87
N TYR A 212 -17.40 1.19 -39.08
CA TYR A 212 -17.28 0.82 -37.67
C TYR A 212 -16.52 -0.49 -37.53
N ASN A 213 -16.87 -1.51 -38.32
CA ASN A 213 -16.21 -2.81 -38.29
C ASN A 213 -14.72 -2.71 -38.68
N GLU A 214 -14.39 -1.90 -39.69
CA GLU A 214 -13.01 -1.65 -40.13
C GLU A 214 -12.18 -0.85 -39.08
N HIS A 215 -12.80 0.11 -38.38
CA HIS A 215 -12.16 0.98 -37.40
C HIS A 215 -12.59 0.72 -35.95
N THR A 216 -12.99 -0.53 -35.64
CA THR A 216 -13.68 -0.89 -34.38
C THR A 216 -12.87 -0.49 -33.15
N ALA A 217 -11.58 -0.84 -33.12
CA ALA A 217 -10.70 -0.57 -31.98
C ALA A 217 -10.54 0.94 -31.73
N GLU A 218 -10.40 1.73 -32.80
CA GLU A 218 -10.17 3.18 -32.75
C GLU A 218 -11.44 3.91 -32.29
N ILE A 219 -12.61 3.51 -32.82
CA ILE A 219 -13.89 4.11 -32.46
C ILE A 219 -14.29 3.73 -31.02
N ILE A 220 -14.02 2.50 -30.57
CA ILE A 220 -14.29 2.08 -29.18
C ILE A 220 -13.39 2.85 -28.20
N LEU A 221 -12.10 3.00 -28.50
CA LEU A 221 -11.16 3.78 -27.68
C LEU A 221 -11.63 5.24 -27.55
N GLU A 222 -12.03 5.87 -28.66
CA GLU A 222 -12.51 7.25 -28.63
C GLU A 222 -13.88 7.41 -27.95
N CYS A 223 -14.82 6.47 -28.14
CA CYS A 223 -16.12 6.46 -27.45
C CYS A 223 -15.97 6.36 -25.93
N ASN A 224 -15.03 5.53 -25.45
CA ASN A 224 -14.74 5.38 -24.03
C ASN A 224 -14.16 6.68 -23.45
N GLU A 225 -13.21 7.31 -24.14
CA GLU A 225 -12.61 8.59 -23.71
C GLU A 225 -13.61 9.76 -23.73
N ILE A 226 -14.50 9.84 -24.73
CA ILE A 226 -15.59 10.84 -24.78
C ILE A 226 -16.56 10.63 -23.60
N SER A 227 -16.89 9.38 -23.29
CA SER A 227 -17.77 9.02 -22.17
C SER A 227 -17.16 9.40 -20.82
N GLU A 228 -15.85 9.17 -20.63
CA GLU A 228 -15.15 9.60 -19.42
C GLU A 228 -15.07 11.13 -19.29
N ARG A 229 -14.80 11.86 -20.38
CA ARG A 229 -14.75 13.33 -20.36
C ARG A 229 -16.12 13.95 -20.04
N THR A 230 -17.19 13.41 -20.62
CA THR A 230 -18.55 13.90 -20.34
C THR A 230 -18.96 13.58 -18.89
N PHE A 231 -18.54 12.43 -18.36
CA PHE A 231 -18.73 12.08 -16.94
C PHE A 231 -17.97 13.02 -15.99
N ARG A 232 -16.68 13.29 -16.26
CA ARG A 232 -15.85 14.21 -15.46
C ARG A 232 -16.41 15.65 -15.50
N ARG A 233 -16.77 16.16 -16.68
CA ARG A 233 -17.41 17.49 -16.82
C ARG A 233 -18.73 17.58 -16.06
N LYS A 234 -19.55 16.53 -16.06
CA LYS A 234 -20.79 16.49 -15.27
C LYS A 234 -20.52 16.50 -13.76
N GLN A 235 -19.46 15.83 -13.29
CA GLN A 235 -19.03 15.92 -11.88
C GLN A 235 -18.53 17.32 -11.51
N ASP A 236 -17.74 17.95 -12.38
CA ASP A 236 -17.22 19.30 -12.18
C ASP A 236 -18.35 20.35 -12.17
N LEU A 237 -19.31 20.26 -13.11
CA LEU A 237 -20.48 21.13 -13.16
C LEU A 237 -21.37 20.98 -11.92
N LYS A 238 -21.60 19.75 -11.45
CA LYS A 238 -22.35 19.48 -10.21
C LYS A 238 -21.65 20.07 -9.00
N TYR A 239 -20.31 20.06 -8.98
CA TYR A 239 -19.51 20.64 -7.91
C TYR A 239 -19.53 22.17 -7.91
N ILE A 240 -19.38 22.79 -9.08
CA ILE A 240 -19.50 24.25 -9.27
C ILE A 240 -20.90 24.74 -8.85
N GLN A 241 -21.96 24.02 -9.21
CA GLN A 241 -23.32 24.32 -8.77
C GLN A 241 -23.50 24.21 -7.24
N MET A 242 -22.85 23.25 -6.58
CA MET A 242 -22.84 23.14 -5.11
C MET A 242 -22.06 24.25 -4.42
N GLU A 243 -20.97 24.75 -5.02
CA GLU A 243 -20.15 25.86 -4.50
C GLU A 243 -20.86 27.21 -4.62
N ILE A 244 -21.57 27.44 -5.73
CA ILE A 244 -22.37 28.66 -5.96
C ILE A 244 -23.57 28.73 -5.01
N GLY A 245 -24.18 27.59 -4.65
CA GLY A 245 -25.33 27.54 -3.73
C GLY A 245 -25.01 27.74 -2.24
N SER A 246 -23.74 27.87 -1.84
CA SER A 246 -23.33 27.98 -0.43
C SER A 246 -22.81 29.40 -0.12
N ASN A 247 -23.61 30.21 0.58
CA ASN A 247 -23.27 31.59 0.98
C ASN A 247 -22.45 31.69 2.29
N ASN A 248 -22.06 30.56 2.89
CA ASN A 248 -21.26 30.55 4.12
C ASN A 248 -19.78 30.21 3.84
N PRO A 249 -18.82 31.13 4.13
CA PRO A 249 -17.39 30.93 3.85
C PRO A 249 -16.73 29.79 4.66
N GLU A 250 -17.26 29.42 5.83
CA GLU A 250 -16.81 28.26 6.62
C GLU A 250 -17.15 26.92 5.94
N GLU A 251 -18.34 26.83 5.32
CA GLU A 251 -18.73 25.66 4.54
C GLU A 251 -17.87 25.50 3.28
N ARG A 252 -17.46 26.60 2.64
CA ARG A 252 -16.56 26.56 1.48
C ARG A 252 -15.19 25.96 1.86
N LYS A 253 -14.67 26.27 3.04
CA LYS A 253 -13.41 25.69 3.54
C LYS A 253 -13.55 24.19 3.87
N ARG A 254 -14.64 23.76 4.50
CA ARG A 254 -14.90 22.33 4.76
C ARG A 254 -15.16 21.53 3.47
N LYS A 255 -15.83 22.13 2.49
CA LYS A 255 -16.13 21.52 1.17
C LYS A 255 -14.88 21.39 0.29
N SER A 256 -13.93 22.34 0.39
CA SER A 256 -12.59 22.26 -0.22
C SER A 256 -11.76 21.06 0.27
N VAL A 257 -11.86 20.70 1.56
CA VAL A 257 -11.17 19.51 2.12
C VAL A 257 -11.71 18.20 1.53
N PHE A 258 -12.99 18.12 1.16
CA PHE A 258 -13.57 16.96 0.48
C PHE A 258 -13.03 16.73 -0.95
N LYS A 259 -12.46 17.77 -1.58
CA LYS A 259 -11.79 17.68 -2.89
C LYS A 259 -10.59 16.72 -2.85
N ASN A 260 -9.84 16.67 -1.73
CA ASN A 260 -8.65 15.81 -1.61
C ASN A 260 -8.97 14.35 -1.22
N CYS A 261 -10.19 14.05 -0.75
CA CYS A 261 -10.57 12.71 -0.30
C CYS A 261 -11.28 11.87 -1.38
N ARG A 262 -11.89 12.49 -2.40
CA ARG A 262 -12.59 11.74 -3.47
C ARG A 262 -11.73 11.41 -4.69
N TYR A 263 -10.65 12.17 -4.94
CA TYR A 263 -9.66 11.82 -5.98
C TYR A 263 -8.76 10.63 -5.57
N THR A 264 -8.92 10.06 -4.38
CA THR A 264 -8.17 8.88 -3.92
C THR A 264 -9.02 7.64 -3.72
N ARG A 265 -10.33 7.69 -4.04
CA ARG A 265 -11.24 6.54 -4.04
C ARG A 265 -11.96 6.39 -5.38
N ARG A 266 -11.20 6.08 -6.41
CA ARG A 266 -11.60 5.15 -7.46
C ARG A 266 -10.31 4.65 -8.07
N SER A 267 -10.07 3.38 -7.77
CA SER A 267 -9.04 2.49 -8.29
C SER A 267 -8.89 2.57 -9.79
#